data_AF-W4UYK4-F1
#
_entry.id   AF-W4UYK4-F1
#
_cell.length_a   1.000
_cell.length_b   1.000
_cell.length_c   1.000
_cell.angle_alpha   90.00
_cell.angle_beta   90.00
_cell.angle_gamma   90.00
#
_symmetry.space_group_name_H-M   'P 1'
#
loop_
_entity.id
_entity.type
_entity.pdbx_description
1 polymer ?
#
loop_
_entity_poly.entity_id
_entity_poly.type
_entity_poly.pdbx_seq_one_letter_code
_entity_poly.pdbx_strand_id
1 'polypeptide(L)'
;MKKLTAIISLCFLSSFHTLSAQETKDNSKNEKLSTEEYSKFRFGGYGEMVANFKDYGINRFYGGSDGNPKKDRNTISIPRFVIAFDYKFNSKWILGAEIEFESGGTGTAFELENSENGEYETEVEKGGEVAIEQFHITRLIHRSFNVRAGHIIIPVGITNAHHEPINFFGTSRPEGETTILPSTWHENGLSVFGSFGKGYASFDYQAMIVAGLNPNGFDRNTWVGSGKQGIFEEDNFTSPAYVARLDYKGVPGYA
;
A
#
# COMPACT_ATOMS: atom_id res chain seq x y z
N MET A 1 51.48 28.70 10.27
CA MET A 1 50.61 27.56 10.63
C MET A 1 49.76 27.22 9.42
N LYS A 2 50.01 26.07 8.79
CA LYS A 2 49.39 25.64 7.53
C LYS A 2 47.99 25.09 7.82
N LYS A 3 46.96 25.59 7.13
CA LYS A 3 45.59 25.05 7.20
C LYS A 3 45.50 23.85 6.26
N LEU A 4 45.14 22.69 6.81
CA LEU A 4 44.95 21.43 6.09
C LEU A 4 43.56 21.44 5.45
N THR A 5 43.49 21.49 4.13
CA THR A 5 42.26 21.27 3.36
C THR A 5 42.09 19.76 3.16
N ALA A 6 41.06 19.17 3.76
CA ALA A 6 40.68 17.79 3.51
C ALA A 6 39.64 17.75 2.38
N ILE A 7 40.07 17.25 1.22
CA ILE A 7 39.22 16.85 0.09
C ILE A 7 38.80 15.41 0.37
N ILE A 8 37.51 15.15 0.57
CA ILE A 8 36.97 13.79 0.56
C ILE A 8 36.38 13.57 -0.83
N SER A 9 37.18 12.95 -1.70
CA SER A 9 36.75 12.37 -2.96
C SER A 9 36.30 10.94 -2.66
N LEU A 10 35.00 10.68 -2.65
CA LEU A 10 34.47 9.34 -2.47
C LEU A 10 34.22 8.73 -3.86
N CYS A 11 35.25 8.07 -4.40
CA CYS A 11 35.13 7.22 -5.57
C CYS A 11 34.46 5.90 -5.18
N PHE A 12 33.22 5.68 -5.60
CA PHE A 12 32.67 4.33 -5.75
C PHE A 12 32.54 4.02 -7.25
N LEU A 13 33.52 3.27 -7.75
CA LEU A 13 33.43 2.55 -9.01
C LEU A 13 33.01 1.11 -8.70
N SER A 14 31.76 0.78 -9.02
CA SER A 14 31.36 -0.61 -9.26
C SER A 14 30.14 -0.62 -10.18
N SER A 15 30.40 -0.91 -11.46
CA SER A 15 29.50 -1.52 -12.45
C SER A 15 28.05 -1.03 -12.45
N PHE A 16 27.80 0.03 -13.23
CA PHE A 16 26.46 0.39 -13.71
C PHE A 16 25.93 -0.72 -14.63
N HIS A 17 25.07 -1.60 -14.13
CA HIS A 17 24.03 -2.17 -14.97
C HIS A 17 22.93 -1.10 -15.07
N THR A 18 22.70 -0.65 -16.29
CA THR A 18 21.70 0.34 -16.72
C THR A 18 20.37 0.17 -15.99
N LEU A 19 20.11 1.02 -15.00
CA LEU A 19 18.77 1.45 -14.66
C LEU A 19 18.28 2.33 -15.81
N SER A 20 17.29 1.86 -16.56
CA SER A 20 16.54 2.72 -17.47
C SER A 20 15.18 2.99 -16.82
N ALA A 21 15.10 4.08 -16.07
CA ALA A 21 13.87 4.82 -15.93
C ALA A 21 13.71 5.64 -17.21
N GLN A 22 12.96 5.12 -18.18
CA GLN A 22 12.49 5.90 -19.31
C GLN A 22 11.23 5.28 -19.89
N GLU A 23 10.09 5.96 -19.67
CA GLU A 23 8.95 5.86 -20.56
C GLU A 23 9.43 6.10 -22.00
N THR A 24 9.48 5.02 -22.77
CA THR A 24 9.50 5.13 -24.22
C THR A 24 8.12 4.70 -24.68
N LYS A 25 7.35 5.67 -25.18
CA LYS A 25 6.11 5.41 -25.93
C LYS A 25 6.45 4.51 -27.11
N ASP A 26 6.19 3.21 -26.96
CA ASP A 26 6.14 2.28 -28.08
C ASP A 26 4.68 1.85 -28.29
N ASN A 27 4.06 2.47 -29.28
CA ASN A 27 2.77 2.09 -29.83
C ASN A 27 2.92 0.76 -30.60
N SER A 28 2.92 -0.40 -29.91
CA SER A 28 2.60 -1.67 -30.55
C SER A 28 2.11 -2.77 -29.58
N LYS A 29 0.81 -3.06 -29.69
CA LYS A 29 0.10 -4.33 -29.48
C LYS A 29 0.83 -5.47 -28.73
N ASN A 30 0.56 -5.57 -27.43
CA ASN A 30 0.05 -6.74 -26.71
C ASN A 30 0.25 -6.43 -25.22
N GLU A 31 -0.83 -6.30 -24.45
CA GLU A 31 -0.74 -6.35 -22.98
C GLU A 31 -0.20 -7.73 -22.59
N LYS A 32 1.12 -7.85 -22.51
CA LYS A 32 1.78 -9.00 -21.91
C LYS A 32 1.36 -9.01 -20.44
N LEU A 33 0.99 -10.18 -19.93
CA LEU A 33 0.83 -10.38 -18.49
C LEU A 33 2.08 -9.80 -17.81
N SER A 34 1.92 -9.03 -16.71
CA SER A 34 3.03 -8.44 -15.91
C SER A 34 4.12 -9.44 -15.52
N THR A 35 3.81 -10.72 -15.66
CA THR A 35 4.71 -11.86 -15.51
C THR A 35 5.74 -12.02 -16.63
N GLU A 36 5.70 -11.33 -17.78
CA GLU A 36 6.73 -11.52 -18.84
C GLU A 36 7.98 -10.64 -18.69
N GLU A 37 7.99 -9.70 -17.73
CA GLU A 37 9.03 -8.67 -17.64
C GLU A 37 10.37 -9.18 -17.07
N TYR A 38 10.36 -10.29 -16.33
CA TYR A 38 11.54 -10.87 -15.68
C TYR A 38 11.63 -12.38 -15.88
N SER A 39 12.84 -12.95 -15.91
CA SER A 39 13.04 -14.37 -16.25
C SER A 39 12.72 -15.33 -15.12
N LYS A 40 13.25 -15.08 -13.90
CA LYS A 40 13.09 -15.96 -12.74
C LYS A 40 12.85 -15.21 -11.44
N PHE A 41 13.62 -14.16 -11.19
CA PHE A 41 13.54 -13.37 -9.96
C PHE A 41 13.41 -11.89 -10.31
N ARG A 42 12.60 -11.17 -9.54
CA ARG A 42 12.46 -9.72 -9.59
C ARG A 42 12.54 -9.17 -8.18
N PHE A 43 13.23 -8.06 -8.06
CA PHE A 43 13.35 -7.28 -6.83
C PHE A 43 13.01 -5.84 -7.15
N GLY A 44 12.23 -5.21 -6.29
CA GLY A 44 11.82 -3.82 -6.43
C GLY A 44 11.41 -3.23 -5.09
N GLY A 45 10.92 -2.01 -5.14
CA GLY A 45 10.49 -1.29 -3.96
C GLY A 45 10.38 0.21 -4.26
N TYR A 46 9.81 0.94 -3.31
CA TYR A 46 9.69 2.38 -3.38
C TYR A 46 9.72 2.97 -1.97
N GLY A 47 9.89 4.29 -1.86
CA GLY A 47 9.83 4.97 -0.57
C GLY A 47 9.31 6.39 -0.72
N GLU A 48 8.71 6.89 0.34
CA GLU A 48 8.14 8.24 0.41
C GLU A 48 8.82 9.07 1.50
N MET A 49 9.03 10.36 1.22
CA MET A 49 9.35 11.37 2.22
C MET A 49 8.43 12.55 2.01
N VAL A 50 7.75 13.00 3.08
CA VAL A 50 6.72 14.05 2.97
C VAL A 50 7.00 15.14 3.99
N ALA A 51 6.98 16.39 3.52
CA ALA A 51 6.98 17.58 4.36
C ALA A 51 5.58 18.20 4.34
N ASN A 52 5.00 18.43 5.52
CA ASN A 52 3.70 19.06 5.67
C ASN A 52 3.84 20.36 6.44
N PHE A 53 3.22 21.42 5.93
CA PHE A 53 3.13 22.74 6.57
C PHE A 53 1.67 23.00 6.87
N LYS A 54 1.31 23.06 8.15
CA LYS A 54 -0.07 23.15 8.65
C LYS A 54 -0.23 24.44 9.44
N ASP A 55 -1.38 25.09 9.31
CA ASP A 55 -1.74 26.32 10.02
C ASP A 55 -2.86 26.11 11.08
N TYR A 56 -3.17 24.85 11.37
CA TYR A 56 -4.18 24.41 12.33
C TYR A 56 -3.58 23.58 13.47
N GLY A 57 -4.22 23.62 14.63
CA GLY A 57 -3.93 22.83 15.81
C GLY A 57 -4.16 21.33 15.63
N ILE A 58 -3.77 20.53 16.63
CA ILE A 58 -3.63 19.07 16.52
C ILE A 58 -4.89 18.37 16.01
N ASN A 59 -6.06 18.70 16.55
CA ASN A 59 -7.33 18.09 16.13
C ASN A 59 -8.03 18.91 15.04
N ARG A 60 -7.67 18.67 13.77
CA ARG A 60 -8.27 19.36 12.61
C ARG A 60 -9.79 19.23 12.49
N PHE A 61 -10.37 18.20 13.10
CA PHE A 61 -11.80 17.90 13.06
C PHE A 61 -12.54 18.37 14.32
N TYR A 62 -11.92 19.23 15.14
CA TYR A 62 -12.56 19.78 16.32
C TYR A 62 -13.85 20.53 15.94
N GLY A 63 -14.99 19.94 16.31
CA GLY A 63 -16.34 20.42 15.96
C GLY A 63 -16.98 21.34 17.01
N GLY A 64 -16.20 21.87 17.95
CA GLY A 64 -16.68 22.84 18.94
C GLY A 64 -16.99 24.20 18.32
N SER A 65 -17.72 25.06 19.07
CA SER A 65 -18.11 26.40 18.61
C SER A 65 -16.93 27.31 18.25
N ASP A 66 -15.78 27.06 18.85
CA ASP A 66 -14.61 27.92 18.74
C ASP A 66 -13.70 27.54 17.56
N GLY A 67 -14.03 26.45 16.86
CA GLY A 67 -13.25 25.92 15.75
C GLY A 67 -11.86 25.45 16.16
N ASN A 68 -11.03 25.11 15.17
CA ASN A 68 -9.66 24.70 15.40
C ASN A 68 -8.74 25.93 15.58
N PRO A 69 -7.83 25.95 16.59
CA PRO A 69 -6.93 27.08 16.80
C PRO A 69 -5.89 27.22 15.68
N LYS A 70 -5.64 28.46 15.25
CA LYS A 70 -4.55 28.78 14.32
C LYS A 70 -3.20 28.49 14.97
N LYS A 71 -2.44 27.51 14.45
CA LYS A 71 -1.11 27.12 14.93
C LYS A 71 -0.21 26.72 13.76
N ASP A 72 1.02 27.22 13.74
CA ASP A 72 2.01 26.82 12.73
C ASP A 72 2.66 25.50 13.15
N ARG A 73 2.37 24.43 12.41
CA ARG A 73 2.92 23.09 12.64
C ARG A 73 3.55 22.56 11.36
N ASN A 74 4.83 22.22 11.44
CA ASN A 74 5.57 21.63 10.32
C ASN A 74 6.01 20.22 10.71
N THR A 75 5.83 19.25 9.81
CA THR A 75 6.29 17.88 10.00
C THR A 75 7.09 17.43 8.78
N ILE A 76 8.12 16.61 9.02
CA ILE A 76 8.82 15.84 7.99
C ILE A 76 8.73 14.38 8.44
N SER A 77 8.24 13.51 7.57
CA SER A 77 8.04 12.10 7.88
C SER A 77 8.47 11.23 6.70
N ILE A 78 8.72 9.95 7.00
CA ILE A 78 8.88 8.88 6.03
C ILE A 78 7.64 8.00 6.19
N PRO A 79 6.53 8.26 5.44
CA PRO A 79 5.30 7.52 5.66
C PRO A 79 5.48 6.04 5.42
N ARG A 80 6.19 5.66 4.33
CA ARG A 80 6.46 4.27 3.99
C ARG A 80 7.76 4.08 3.22
N PHE A 81 8.34 2.91 3.42
CA PHE A 81 9.39 2.33 2.60
C PHE A 81 9.03 0.88 2.34
N VAL A 82 8.95 0.49 1.07
CA VAL A 82 8.43 -0.80 0.63
C VAL A 82 9.51 -1.55 -0.13
N ILE A 83 9.60 -2.86 0.13
CA ILE A 83 10.45 -3.79 -0.59
C ILE A 83 9.59 -4.94 -1.11
N ALA A 84 9.72 -5.24 -2.40
CA ALA A 84 8.97 -6.28 -3.09
C ALA A 84 9.87 -7.29 -3.79
N PHE A 85 9.43 -8.54 -3.79
CA PHE A 85 10.11 -9.68 -4.37
C PHE A 85 9.13 -10.56 -5.15
N ASP A 86 9.54 -11.00 -6.33
CA ASP A 86 8.86 -12.08 -7.04
C ASP A 86 9.82 -13.19 -7.43
N TYR A 87 9.39 -14.43 -7.28
CA TYR A 87 10.17 -15.60 -7.68
C TYR A 87 9.32 -16.61 -8.45
N LYS A 88 9.77 -16.97 -9.65
CA LYS A 88 9.17 -18.01 -10.48
C LYS A 88 9.84 -19.34 -10.19
N PHE A 89 9.10 -20.26 -9.58
CA PHE A 89 9.53 -21.66 -9.48
C PHE A 89 9.60 -22.30 -10.87
N ASN A 90 8.67 -21.93 -11.75
CA ASN A 90 8.63 -22.29 -13.17
C ASN A 90 7.67 -21.32 -13.91
N SER A 91 7.34 -21.59 -15.18
CA SER A 91 6.44 -20.76 -16.01
C SER A 91 5.00 -20.60 -15.49
N LYS A 92 4.70 -21.18 -14.34
CA LYS A 92 3.38 -21.65 -13.98
C LYS A 92 3.11 -21.50 -12.47
N TRP A 93 4.15 -21.27 -11.66
CA TRP A 93 4.11 -21.10 -10.22
C TRP A 93 5.01 -19.94 -9.81
N ILE A 94 4.45 -18.96 -9.10
CA ILE A 94 5.09 -17.69 -8.75
C ILE A 94 4.86 -17.43 -7.27
N LEU A 95 5.91 -17.08 -6.54
CA LEU A 95 5.86 -16.48 -5.22
C LEU A 95 5.94 -14.96 -5.38
N GLY A 96 5.06 -14.23 -4.70
CA GLY A 96 5.15 -12.77 -4.54
C GLY A 96 5.21 -12.44 -3.05
N ALA A 97 6.04 -11.46 -2.68
CA ALA A 97 6.18 -10.98 -1.32
C ALA A 97 6.43 -9.46 -1.32
N GLU A 98 5.80 -8.74 -0.40
CA GLU A 98 5.93 -7.30 -0.23
C GLU A 98 5.91 -6.97 1.26
N ILE A 99 6.88 -6.16 1.69
CA ILE A 99 7.06 -5.75 3.08
C ILE A 99 7.09 -4.23 3.10
N GLU A 100 6.26 -3.64 3.94
CA GLU A 100 6.18 -2.20 4.18
C GLU A 100 6.76 -1.86 5.55
N PHE A 101 7.57 -0.81 5.59
CA PHE A 101 8.09 -0.18 6.79
C PHE A 101 7.47 1.21 6.90
N GLU A 102 6.60 1.41 7.89
CA GLU A 102 5.95 2.69 8.13
C GLU A 102 6.67 3.50 9.20
N SER A 103 6.75 4.81 9.01
CA SER A 103 7.23 5.78 10.01
C SER A 103 8.57 5.44 10.69
N GLY A 104 9.44 4.67 10.01
CA GLY A 104 10.76 4.27 10.52
C GLY A 104 10.85 2.86 11.12
N GLY A 105 9.79 2.04 11.07
CA GLY A 105 9.78 0.65 11.56
C GLY A 105 9.17 0.52 12.96
N THR A 106 9.48 -0.52 13.72
CA THR A 106 8.76 -0.96 14.93
C THR A 106 8.96 -0.09 16.20
N GLY A 107 8.94 1.23 16.08
CA GLY A 107 9.09 2.12 17.23
C GLY A 107 7.82 2.17 18.09
N THR A 108 7.97 2.77 19.27
CA THR A 108 6.86 3.26 20.09
C THR A 108 6.90 4.78 20.00
N ALA A 109 5.77 5.41 19.67
CA ALA A 109 5.64 6.85 19.67
C ALA A 109 5.05 7.26 21.02
N PHE A 110 5.68 8.24 21.65
CA PHE A 110 5.09 8.92 22.79
C PHE A 110 4.38 10.15 22.24
N GLU A 111 3.05 10.14 22.17
CA GLU A 111 2.31 11.37 21.95
C GLU A 111 2.12 12.09 23.29
N LEU A 112 2.49 13.37 23.33
CA LEU A 112 2.21 14.23 24.46
C LEU A 112 0.83 14.84 24.22
N GLU A 113 -0.23 14.18 24.69
CA GLU A 113 -1.57 14.75 24.60
C GLU A 113 -1.67 15.91 25.61
N ASN A 114 -1.98 17.11 25.11
CA ASN A 114 -2.25 18.26 25.96
C ASN A 114 -3.76 18.27 26.25
N SER A 115 -4.22 17.21 26.92
CA SER A 115 -5.58 17.10 27.45
C SER A 115 -5.69 18.00 28.68
N GLU A 116 -6.87 18.62 28.84
CA GLU A 116 -7.17 19.58 29.91
C GLU A 116 -6.69 19.07 31.29
N ASN A 117 -6.11 19.98 32.07
CA ASN A 117 -5.70 19.79 33.47
C ASN A 117 -4.35 19.12 33.79
N GLY A 118 -3.43 18.99 32.83
CA GLY A 118 -2.01 18.78 33.16
C GLY A 118 -1.68 17.40 33.74
N GLU A 119 -2.46 16.39 33.38
CA GLU A 119 -2.07 14.99 33.59
C GLU A 119 -1.18 14.55 32.41
N TYR A 120 0.00 14.04 32.73
CA TYR A 120 0.90 13.44 31.74
C TYR A 120 0.39 12.04 31.42
N GLU A 121 -0.52 11.90 30.46
CA GLU A 121 -0.84 10.60 29.92
C GLU A 121 0.23 10.22 28.89
N THR A 122 1.05 9.24 29.25
CA THR A 122 2.02 8.64 28.33
C THR A 122 1.28 7.57 27.55
N GLU A 123 0.49 7.96 26.55
CA GLU A 123 -0.06 6.97 25.63
C GLU A 123 1.07 6.50 24.70
N VAL A 124 1.38 5.20 24.80
CA VAL A 124 2.32 4.53 23.90
C VAL A 124 1.55 4.29 22.59
N GLU A 125 1.63 5.23 21.66
CA GLU A 125 1.15 4.99 20.30
C GLU A 125 2.12 4.08 19.53
N LYS A 126 1.62 3.37 18.52
CA LYS A 126 2.45 2.61 17.58
C LYS A 126 3.41 3.57 16.86
N GLY A 127 4.70 3.53 17.21
CA GLY A 127 5.75 4.38 16.65
C GLY A 127 6.36 3.84 15.38
N GLY A 128 5.51 3.53 14.42
CA GLY A 128 5.85 2.88 13.17
C GLY A 128 5.68 1.36 13.21
N GLU A 129 5.55 0.78 12.02
CA GLU A 129 5.13 -0.61 11.82
C GLU A 129 5.99 -1.28 10.75
N VAL A 130 6.15 -2.59 10.86
CA VAL A 130 6.66 -3.42 9.77
C VAL A 130 5.57 -4.43 9.44
N ALA A 131 4.96 -4.26 8.28
CA ALA A 131 3.84 -5.06 7.84
C ALA A 131 4.22 -5.91 6.61
N ILE A 132 3.73 -7.14 6.58
CA ILE A 132 3.73 -7.93 5.34
C ILE A 132 2.49 -7.47 4.57
N GLU A 133 2.66 -6.72 3.48
CA GLU A 133 1.52 -6.28 2.68
C GLU A 133 1.03 -7.37 1.73
N GLN A 134 1.97 -8.18 1.23
CA GLN A 134 1.66 -9.31 0.35
C GLN A 134 2.60 -10.47 0.64
N PHE A 135 2.04 -11.68 0.65
CA PHE A 135 2.82 -12.91 0.68
C PHE A 135 1.98 -14.05 0.13
N HIS A 136 2.17 -14.38 -1.14
CA HIS A 136 1.25 -15.30 -1.83
C HIS A 136 1.94 -16.18 -2.85
N ILE A 137 1.33 -17.34 -3.11
CA ILE A 137 1.67 -18.21 -4.23
C ILE A 137 0.58 -18.07 -5.30
N THR A 138 0.99 -17.78 -6.53
CA THR A 138 0.13 -17.72 -7.71
C THR A 138 0.38 -18.90 -8.64
N ARG A 139 -0.70 -19.55 -9.04
CA ARG A 139 -0.76 -20.61 -10.03
C ARG A 139 -1.40 -20.08 -11.31
N LEU A 140 -0.59 -19.97 -12.37
CA LEU A 140 -1.08 -19.65 -13.71
C LEU A 140 -1.59 -20.92 -14.41
N ILE A 141 -2.85 -20.91 -14.83
CA ILE A 141 -3.51 -22.05 -15.47
C ILE A 141 -3.95 -21.67 -16.89
N HIS A 142 -4.71 -20.59 -17.01
CA HIS A 142 -5.22 -20.09 -18.27
C HIS A 142 -5.44 -18.58 -18.20
N ARG A 143 -5.43 -17.87 -19.34
CA ARG A 143 -5.70 -16.42 -19.38
C ARG A 143 -6.98 -16.04 -18.64
N SER A 144 -8.01 -16.88 -18.76
CA SER A 144 -9.32 -16.65 -18.16
C SER A 144 -9.50 -17.27 -16.77
N PHE A 145 -8.52 -17.98 -16.24
CA PHE A 145 -8.66 -18.63 -14.93
C PHE A 145 -7.28 -18.90 -14.31
N ASN A 146 -7.01 -18.27 -13.18
CA ASN A 146 -5.79 -18.44 -12.38
C ASN A 146 -6.17 -18.42 -10.91
N VAL A 147 -5.27 -18.92 -10.07
CA VAL A 147 -5.50 -19.05 -8.62
C VAL A 147 -4.33 -18.42 -7.87
N ARG A 148 -4.63 -17.70 -6.80
CA ARG A 148 -3.65 -17.13 -5.86
C ARG A 148 -4.08 -17.44 -4.43
N ALA A 149 -3.15 -17.86 -3.58
CA ALA A 149 -3.41 -18.14 -2.18
C ALA A 149 -2.32 -17.54 -1.30
N GLY A 150 -2.71 -17.03 -0.13
CA GLY A 150 -1.81 -16.42 0.85
C GLY A 150 -2.35 -15.09 1.35
N HIS A 151 -1.44 -14.20 1.73
CA HIS A 151 -1.71 -12.85 2.15
C HIS A 151 -1.79 -11.92 0.93
N ILE A 152 -2.97 -11.38 0.66
CA ILE A 152 -3.32 -10.76 -0.64
C ILE A 152 -4.08 -9.46 -0.45
N ILE A 153 -3.76 -8.47 -1.29
CA ILE A 153 -4.50 -7.20 -1.36
C ILE A 153 -5.96 -7.46 -1.72
N ILE A 154 -6.85 -6.80 -0.99
CA ILE A 154 -8.28 -6.82 -1.24
C ILE A 154 -8.63 -5.75 -2.28
N PRO A 155 -9.22 -6.10 -3.43
CA PRO A 155 -9.47 -5.15 -4.51
C PRO A 155 -10.78 -4.37 -4.30
N VAL A 156 -11.00 -3.85 -3.09
CA VAL A 156 -12.17 -3.04 -2.72
C VAL A 156 -11.78 -1.58 -2.69
N GLY A 157 -12.53 -0.75 -3.40
CA GLY A 157 -12.16 0.65 -3.59
C GLY A 157 -11.14 0.84 -4.72
N ILE A 158 -11.05 2.08 -5.21
CA ILE A 158 -10.07 2.46 -6.23
C ILE A 158 -8.70 2.56 -5.55
N THR A 159 -8.64 3.24 -4.41
CA THR A 159 -7.38 3.53 -3.72
C THR A 159 -6.71 2.26 -3.20
N ASN A 160 -7.44 1.26 -2.68
CA ASN A 160 -6.77 0.09 -2.08
C ASN A 160 -6.07 -0.80 -3.12
N ALA A 161 -6.71 -0.99 -4.27
CA ALA A 161 -6.12 -1.74 -5.38
C ALA A 161 -4.95 -1.00 -6.04
N HIS A 162 -4.90 0.32 -5.83
CA HIS A 162 -3.92 1.24 -6.40
C HIS A 162 -3.24 2.04 -5.28
N HIS A 163 -2.85 1.36 -4.19
CA HIS A 163 -2.41 2.02 -2.95
C HIS A 163 -1.00 2.59 -3.06
N GLU A 164 -0.26 2.28 -4.13
CA GLU A 164 1.06 2.84 -4.39
C GLU A 164 0.99 4.34 -4.73
N PRO A 165 2.03 5.11 -4.41
CA PRO A 165 2.00 6.58 -4.44
C PRO A 165 1.87 7.17 -5.84
N ILE A 166 2.32 6.41 -6.83
CA ILE A 166 2.29 6.79 -8.24
C ILE A 166 0.88 6.66 -8.84
N ASN A 167 -0.06 6.04 -8.13
CA ASN A 167 -1.39 5.73 -8.64
C ASN A 167 -2.51 6.64 -8.10
N PHE A 168 -2.17 7.70 -7.34
CA PHE A 168 -3.12 8.73 -6.93
C PHE A 168 -2.54 10.14 -7.13
N PHE A 169 -3.41 11.13 -7.28
CA PHE A 169 -3.01 12.49 -7.68
C PHE A 169 -2.38 13.33 -6.56
N GLY A 170 -2.60 12.97 -5.30
CA GLY A 170 -2.12 13.71 -4.13
C GLY A 170 -0.78 13.24 -3.60
N THR A 171 -0.22 13.96 -2.63
CA THR A 171 0.92 13.48 -1.82
C THR A 171 0.51 12.46 -0.75
N SER A 172 -0.80 12.28 -0.56
CA SER A 172 -1.41 11.32 0.34
C SER A 172 -2.60 10.67 -0.34
N ARG A 173 -2.99 9.49 0.17
CA ARG A 173 -4.17 8.77 -0.31
C ARG A 173 -5.44 9.65 -0.14
N PRO A 174 -6.44 9.53 -1.04
CA PRO A 174 -7.64 10.35 -0.98
C PRO A 174 -8.45 10.13 0.30
N GLU A 175 -8.55 11.16 1.13
CA GLU A 175 -9.24 11.06 2.43
C GLU A 175 -10.70 10.65 2.32
N GLY A 176 -11.40 11.07 1.25
CA GLY A 176 -12.80 10.73 1.06
C GLY A 176 -13.05 9.23 0.98
N GLU A 177 -12.13 8.48 0.35
CA GLU A 177 -12.23 7.02 0.27
C GLU A 177 -11.66 6.36 1.52
N THR A 178 -10.47 6.77 1.96
CA THR A 178 -9.76 6.14 3.09
C THR A 178 -10.39 6.43 4.46
N THR A 179 -11.33 7.37 4.54
CA THR A 179 -12.16 7.58 5.74
C THR A 179 -13.26 6.53 5.86
N ILE A 180 -13.71 5.93 4.75
CA ILE A 180 -14.86 5.00 4.74
C ILE A 180 -14.39 3.57 4.54
N LEU A 181 -13.45 3.36 3.61
CA LEU A 181 -12.91 2.06 3.24
C LEU A 181 -11.48 1.91 3.76
N PRO A 182 -11.10 0.69 4.19
CA PRO A 182 -9.71 0.40 4.54
C PRO A 182 -8.75 0.70 3.38
N SER A 183 -7.63 1.34 3.68
CA SER A 183 -6.47 1.41 2.79
C SER A 183 -5.41 0.38 3.19
N THR A 184 -4.49 0.06 2.27
CA THR A 184 -3.48 -1.01 2.43
C THR A 184 -4.08 -2.27 3.04
N TRP A 185 -5.31 -2.59 2.62
CA TRP A 185 -6.08 -3.72 3.12
C TRP A 185 -5.69 -4.98 2.39
N HIS A 186 -5.14 -5.89 3.17
CA HIS A 186 -4.72 -7.22 2.78
C HIS A 186 -5.30 -8.23 3.76
N GLU A 187 -5.56 -9.43 3.27
CA GLU A 187 -6.11 -10.53 4.06
C GLU A 187 -5.49 -11.85 3.67
N ASN A 188 -5.54 -12.80 4.59
CA ASN A 188 -5.25 -14.19 4.30
C ASN A 188 -6.43 -14.85 3.59
N GLY A 189 -6.19 -15.49 2.45
CA GLY A 189 -7.24 -16.20 1.74
C GLY A 189 -6.87 -16.78 0.37
N LEU A 190 -7.92 -17.02 -0.42
CA LEU A 190 -7.87 -17.58 -1.76
C LEU A 190 -8.49 -16.60 -2.76
N SER A 191 -7.84 -16.40 -3.89
CA SER A 191 -8.33 -15.60 -5.01
C SER A 191 -8.33 -16.39 -6.30
N VAL A 192 -9.39 -16.24 -7.08
CA VAL A 192 -9.50 -16.68 -8.47
C VAL A 192 -9.62 -15.44 -9.35
N PHE A 193 -8.84 -15.38 -10.43
CA PHE A 193 -8.83 -14.22 -11.31
C PHE A 193 -8.53 -14.59 -12.76
N GLY A 194 -8.92 -13.72 -13.68
CA GLY A 194 -8.63 -13.89 -15.09
C GLY A 194 -9.30 -12.83 -15.96
N SER A 195 -9.13 -12.99 -17.26
CA SER A 195 -9.73 -12.09 -18.26
C SER A 195 -10.64 -12.85 -19.21
N PHE A 196 -11.78 -12.26 -19.55
CA PHE A 196 -12.70 -12.80 -20.55
C PHE A 196 -13.18 -11.72 -21.52
N GLY A 197 -13.80 -12.17 -22.61
CA GLY A 197 -14.28 -11.26 -23.65
C GLY A 197 -13.19 -10.83 -24.65
N LYS A 198 -13.58 -9.97 -25.62
CA LYS A 198 -12.76 -9.54 -26.76
C LYS A 198 -13.14 -8.13 -27.22
N GLY A 199 -12.16 -7.39 -27.73
CA GLY A 199 -12.36 -6.04 -28.28
C GLY A 199 -13.01 -5.11 -27.24
N TYR A 200 -14.04 -4.38 -27.66
CA TYR A 200 -14.82 -3.50 -26.77
C TYR A 200 -15.60 -4.23 -25.67
N ALA A 201 -15.67 -5.55 -25.67
CA ALA A 201 -16.30 -6.32 -24.61
C ALA A 201 -15.23 -7.18 -23.90
N SER A 202 -14.18 -6.54 -23.38
CA SER A 202 -13.11 -7.19 -22.61
C SER A 202 -13.23 -6.83 -21.15
N PHE A 203 -13.06 -7.83 -20.27
CA PHE A 203 -13.18 -7.66 -18.82
C PHE A 203 -12.10 -8.44 -18.08
N ASP A 204 -11.63 -7.88 -16.98
CA ASP A 204 -10.88 -8.60 -15.94
C ASP A 204 -11.81 -8.85 -14.76
N TYR A 205 -11.63 -9.98 -14.10
CA TYR A 205 -12.39 -10.30 -12.90
C TYR A 205 -11.49 -10.88 -11.82
N GLN A 206 -11.90 -10.67 -10.59
CA GLN A 206 -11.31 -11.27 -9.41
C GLN A 206 -12.42 -11.65 -8.43
N ALA A 207 -12.34 -12.85 -7.87
CA ALA A 207 -13.20 -13.32 -6.80
C ALA A 207 -12.33 -13.88 -5.68
N MET A 208 -12.71 -13.68 -4.42
CA MET A 208 -11.91 -14.06 -3.27
C MET A 208 -12.76 -14.60 -2.12
N ILE A 209 -12.14 -15.47 -1.33
CA ILE A 209 -12.62 -15.91 -0.01
C ILE A 209 -11.51 -15.60 0.98
N VAL A 210 -11.79 -14.76 1.97
CA VAL A 210 -10.80 -14.17 2.88
C VAL A 210 -11.35 -14.10 4.31
N ALA A 211 -10.50 -13.84 5.31
CA ALA A 211 -10.96 -13.66 6.70
C ALA A 211 -11.93 -12.47 6.82
N GLY A 212 -11.67 -11.37 6.11
CA GLY A 212 -12.59 -10.24 6.00
C GLY A 212 -12.45 -9.26 7.15
N LEU A 213 -13.40 -8.34 7.31
CA LEU A 213 -13.25 -7.27 8.31
C LEU A 213 -13.61 -7.71 9.73
N ASN A 214 -12.90 -7.15 10.70
CA ASN A 214 -13.23 -7.23 12.12
C ASN A 214 -14.21 -6.09 12.49
N PRO A 215 -15.46 -6.41 12.88
CA PRO A 215 -16.47 -5.41 13.19
C PRO A 215 -16.16 -4.59 14.45
N ASN A 216 -15.22 -5.01 15.31
CA ASN A 216 -14.80 -4.22 16.46
C ASN A 216 -14.09 -2.92 16.05
N GLY A 217 -13.55 -2.86 14.82
CA GLY A 217 -12.99 -1.64 14.25
C GLY A 217 -14.02 -0.76 13.56
N PHE A 218 -15.32 -1.07 13.63
CA PHE A 218 -16.34 -0.25 12.99
C PHE A 218 -16.82 0.88 13.92
N ASP A 219 -16.85 2.10 13.42
CA ASP A 219 -17.30 3.26 14.20
C ASP A 219 -17.99 4.32 13.33
N ARG A 220 -18.54 5.36 13.97
CA ARG A 220 -19.32 6.42 13.30
C ARG A 220 -18.47 7.42 12.49
N ASN A 221 -17.18 7.50 12.79
CA ASN A 221 -16.22 8.44 12.21
C ASN A 221 -15.48 7.82 11.02
N THR A 222 -15.13 6.52 11.11
CA THR A 222 -14.33 5.78 10.13
C THR A 222 -15.09 4.66 9.42
N TRP A 223 -16.37 4.45 9.74
CA TRP A 223 -17.24 3.45 9.11
C TRP A 223 -16.65 2.03 9.22
N VAL A 224 -16.21 1.46 8.10
CA VAL A 224 -15.54 0.15 8.05
C VAL A 224 -14.02 0.29 7.87
N GLY A 225 -13.51 1.51 7.76
CA GLY A 225 -12.12 1.85 7.47
C GLY A 225 -11.12 1.28 8.48
N SER A 226 -11.45 1.30 9.77
CA SER A 226 -10.62 0.74 10.85
C SER A 226 -10.87 -0.77 11.08
N GLY A 227 -11.66 -1.43 10.25
CA GLY A 227 -12.04 -2.83 10.42
C GLY A 227 -11.05 -3.86 9.87
N LYS A 228 -9.87 -3.46 9.39
CA LYS A 228 -8.84 -4.41 8.91
C LYS A 228 -8.39 -5.35 10.04
N GLN A 229 -8.18 -6.64 9.75
CA GLN A 229 -7.64 -7.57 10.75
C GLN A 229 -6.15 -7.31 11.03
N GLY A 230 -5.56 -7.98 12.03
CA GLY A 230 -4.20 -7.67 12.52
C GLY A 230 -4.14 -6.75 13.76
N ILE A 231 -5.29 -6.40 14.35
CA ILE A 231 -5.35 -5.84 15.72
C ILE A 231 -4.97 -6.91 16.75
N PHE A 232 -5.25 -8.18 16.44
CA PHE A 232 -4.91 -9.35 17.25
C PHE A 232 -3.89 -10.20 16.50
N GLU A 233 -3.19 -11.08 17.22
CA GLU A 233 -2.17 -11.99 16.67
C GLU A 233 -2.73 -12.97 15.63
N GLU A 234 -4.04 -13.23 15.67
CA GLU A 234 -4.74 -14.13 14.76
C GLU A 234 -5.96 -13.46 14.12
N ASP A 235 -6.14 -13.71 12.83
CA ASP A 235 -7.33 -13.29 12.08
C ASP A 235 -8.47 -14.30 12.33
N ASN A 236 -9.68 -13.80 12.60
CA ASN A 236 -10.86 -14.65 12.75
C ASN A 236 -11.39 -15.06 11.37
N PHE A 237 -11.36 -16.36 11.07
CA PHE A 237 -11.89 -16.95 9.82
C PHE A 237 -13.18 -17.77 10.04
N THR A 238 -13.82 -17.68 11.20
CA THR A 238 -15.06 -18.44 11.50
C THR A 238 -16.22 -18.03 10.59
N SER A 239 -16.18 -16.80 10.06
CA SER A 239 -17.16 -16.26 9.12
C SER A 239 -16.42 -15.58 7.96
N PRO A 240 -16.04 -16.34 6.91
CA PRO A 240 -15.24 -15.80 5.82
C PRO A 240 -16.01 -14.73 5.04
N ALA A 241 -15.29 -13.73 4.57
CA ALA A 241 -15.79 -12.75 3.62
C ALA A 241 -15.58 -13.18 2.18
N TYR A 242 -16.49 -12.74 1.32
CA TYR A 242 -16.46 -12.96 -0.12
C TYR A 242 -16.29 -11.62 -0.82
N VAL A 243 -15.31 -11.53 -1.72
CA VAL A 243 -15.02 -10.30 -2.48
C VAL A 243 -15.12 -10.62 -3.96
N ALA A 244 -15.69 -9.70 -4.74
CA ALA A 244 -15.72 -9.79 -6.18
C ALA A 244 -15.45 -8.42 -6.80
N ARG A 245 -14.66 -8.41 -7.88
CA ARG A 245 -14.36 -7.23 -8.70
C ARG A 245 -14.49 -7.60 -10.18
N LEU A 246 -15.02 -6.66 -10.95
CA LEU A 246 -15.13 -6.76 -12.40
C LEU A 246 -14.67 -5.42 -13.00
N ASP A 247 -13.61 -5.46 -13.78
CA ASP A 247 -13.04 -4.30 -14.46
C ASP A 247 -13.33 -4.36 -15.95
N TYR A 248 -13.80 -3.25 -16.52
CA TYR A 248 -14.02 -3.13 -17.95
C TYR A 248 -12.74 -2.65 -18.66
N LYS A 249 -12.31 -3.37 -19.69
CA LYS A 249 -11.10 -3.07 -20.49
C LYS A 249 -11.37 -2.84 -21.96
N GLY A 250 -12.62 -2.58 -22.34
CA GLY A 250 -12.99 -2.46 -23.75
C GLY A 250 -12.45 -1.22 -24.44
N VAL A 251 -12.08 -0.17 -23.69
CA VAL A 251 -11.50 1.07 -24.22
C VAL A 251 -10.12 1.30 -23.60
N PRO A 252 -9.03 1.32 -24.40
CA PRO A 252 -7.71 1.64 -23.90
C PRO A 252 -7.66 3.03 -23.28
N GLY A 253 -7.05 3.16 -22.09
CA GLY A 253 -6.88 4.44 -21.38
C GLY A 253 -8.01 4.82 -20.42
N TYR A 254 -9.03 3.96 -20.25
CA TYR A 254 -10.05 4.07 -19.21
C TYR A 254 -10.01 2.83 -18.31
N ALA A 255 -9.00 2.75 -17.44
CA ALA A 255 -8.93 1.81 -16.33
C ALA A 255 -8.02 2.42 -15.26
#